data_AF-A0A8T0G8W4-F1
#
_entry.id   AF-A0A8T0G8W4-F1
#
_cell.length_a   1.000
_cell.length_b   1.000
_cell.length_c   1.000
_cell.angle_alpha   90.00
_cell.angle_beta   90.00
_cell.angle_gamma   90.00
#
_symmetry.space_group_name_H-M   'P 1'
#
loop_
_entity.id
_entity.type
_entity.pdbx_description
1 polymer ?
#
loop_
_entity_poly.entity_id
_entity_poly.type
_entity_poly.pdbx_seq_one_letter_code
_entity_poly.pdbx_strand_id
1 'polypeptide(L)' 'MTKESGDLVGAGIGIETHVQLGTTTKAFYSYPSHYGSDPNANVCPVCMGLPSRFGYVVVNVYLSRICGFVLHWCSQFLA' A
#
# COMPACT_ATOMS: atom_id res chain seq x y z
N MET A 1 0.34 51.87 1.89
CA MET A 1 0.01 50.93 0.79
C MET A 1 1.28 50.80 -0.05
N THR A 2 1.65 49.59 -0.45
CA THR A 2 2.95 49.14 -1.03
C THR A 2 3.98 48.62 -0.01
N LYS A 3 3.68 47.44 0.55
CA LYS A 3 4.72 46.44 0.84
C LYS A 3 4.56 45.35 -0.22
N GLU A 4 5.31 45.48 -1.31
CA GLU A 4 5.53 44.39 -2.25
C GLU A 4 6.81 43.66 -1.81
N SER A 5 6.63 42.60 -1.03
CA SER A 5 7.59 41.52 -0.90
C SER A 5 6.75 40.26 -0.82
N GLY A 6 6.33 39.79 -2.00
CA GLY A 6 5.56 38.57 -2.14
C GLY A 6 6.41 37.37 -1.73
N ASP A 7 6.29 36.97 -0.47
CA ASP A 7 6.53 35.61 -0.06
C ASP A 7 5.44 34.76 -0.73
N LEU A 8 5.68 34.38 -1.98
CA LEU A 8 4.98 33.27 -2.61
C LEU A 8 5.44 32.01 -1.88
N VAL A 9 4.87 31.76 -0.70
CA VAL A 9 5.01 30.49 0.00
C VAL A 9 4.51 29.43 -0.96
N GLY A 10 5.44 28.78 -1.65
CA GLY A 10 5.12 27.70 -2.59
C GLY A 10 4.33 26.65 -1.82
N ALA A 11 3.09 26.40 -2.26
CA ALA A 11 2.27 25.37 -1.66
C ALA A 11 2.92 24.01 -1.94
N GLY A 12 3.49 23.39 -0.92
CA GLY A 12 3.94 22.00 -0.98
C GLY A 12 2.73 21.07 -1.01
N ILE A 13 2.60 20.27 -2.08
CA ILE A 13 1.53 19.27 -2.21
C ILE A 13 2.16 17.89 -2.02
N GLY A 14 1.69 17.14 -1.02
CA GLY A 14 2.02 15.73 -0.82
C GLY A 14 0.89 14.83 -1.30
N ILE A 15 1.23 13.67 -1.87
CA ILE A 15 0.26 12.66 -2.33
C ILE A 15 0.64 11.32 -1.70
N GLU A 16 -0.36 10.65 -1.09
CA GLU A 16 -0.26 9.28 -0.62
C GLU A 16 -1.12 8.39 -1.53
N THR A 17 -0.53 7.34 -2.08
CA THR A 17 -1.23 6.42 -2.99
C THR A 17 -1.18 5.00 -2.44
N HIS A 18 -2.34 4.36 -2.35
CA HIS A 18 -2.45 2.94 -1.99
C HIS A 18 -2.76 2.13 -3.26
N VAL A 19 -1.94 1.11 -3.54
CA VAL A 19 -2.11 0.22 -4.70
C VAL A 19 -2.35 -1.20 -4.19
N GLN A 20 -3.44 -1.83 -4.62
CA GLN A 20 -3.72 -3.23 -4.31
C GLN A 20 -2.85 -4.13 -5.17
N LEU A 21 -2.07 -5.02 -4.54
CA LEU A 21 -1.28 -6.00 -5.26
C LEU A 21 -2.18 -7.06 -5.91
N GLY A 22 -1.83 -7.47 -7.13
CA GLY A 22 -2.52 -8.54 -7.87
C GLY A 22 -2.21 -9.94 -7.35
N THR A 23 -2.33 -10.17 -6.04
CA THR A 23 -2.08 -11.49 -5.42
C THR A 23 -3.35 -12.34 -5.40
N THR A 24 -3.19 -13.66 -5.47
CA THR A 24 -4.33 -14.60 -5.37
C THR A 24 -4.90 -14.64 -3.96
N THR A 25 -4.04 -14.57 -2.94
CA THR A 25 -4.41 -14.58 -1.52
C THR A 25 -4.15 -13.23 -0.86
N LYS A 26 -4.71 -13.04 0.33
CA LYS A 26 -4.44 -11.88 1.19
C LYS A 26 -3.07 -12.02 1.88
N ALA A 27 -2.55 -10.91 2.40
CA ALA A 27 -1.14 -10.83 2.84
C ALA A 27 -0.75 -11.79 3.97
N PHE A 28 -1.67 -12.01 4.93
CA PHE A 28 -1.36 -12.69 6.19
C PHE A 28 -2.09 -14.04 6.39
N TYR A 29 -2.84 -14.48 5.37
CA TYR A 29 -3.62 -15.72 5.41
C TYR A 29 -4.06 -16.12 4.00
N SER A 30 -4.26 -17.42 3.77
CA SER A 30 -4.44 -18.01 2.44
C SER A 30 -5.83 -17.88 1.81
N TYR A 31 -6.67 -16.92 2.25
CA TYR A 31 -7.97 -16.69 1.61
C TYR A 31 -7.86 -15.80 0.37
N PRO A 32 -8.79 -15.92 -0.59
CA PRO A 32 -8.76 -15.18 -1.84
C PRO A 32 -8.79 -13.65 -1.68
N SER A 33 -8.05 -12.96 -2.54
CA SER A 33 -8.09 -11.51 -2.73
C SER A 33 -8.80 -11.17 -4.05
N HIS A 34 -10.07 -11.57 -4.17
CA HIS A 34 -10.89 -11.39 -5.37
C HIS A 34 -12.03 -10.39 -5.14
N TYR A 35 -12.37 -9.62 -6.18
CA TYR A 35 -13.49 -8.67 -6.15
C TYR A 35 -14.83 -9.37 -6.40
N GLY A 36 -15.93 -8.80 -5.90
CA GLY A 36 -17.29 -9.26 -6.24
C GLY A 36 -17.76 -10.53 -5.53
N SER A 37 -17.11 -10.96 -4.45
CA SER A 37 -17.65 -11.98 -3.57
C SER A 37 -18.72 -11.41 -2.64
N ASP A 38 -19.61 -12.28 -2.17
CA ASP A 38 -20.63 -11.90 -1.19
C ASP A 38 -20.00 -11.32 0.09
N PRO A 39 -20.73 -10.42 0.79
CA PRO A 39 -20.26 -9.85 2.05
C PRO A 39 -19.82 -10.93 3.03
N ASN A 40 -18.61 -10.80 3.57
CA ASN A 40 -18.01 -11.73 4.53
C ASN A 40 -17.81 -13.18 4.02
N ALA A 41 -17.87 -13.45 2.71
CA ALA A 41 -17.58 -14.78 2.18
C ALA A 41 -16.10 -15.17 2.29
N ASN A 42 -15.18 -14.19 2.18
CA ASN A 42 -13.73 -14.41 2.16
C ASN A 42 -13.02 -13.87 3.41
N VAL A 43 -13.59 -14.13 4.59
CA VAL A 43 -13.03 -13.69 5.88
C VAL A 43 -12.60 -14.89 6.71
N CYS A 44 -11.61 -14.67 7.57
CA CYS A 44 -11.18 -15.62 8.57
C CYS A 44 -10.97 -14.89 9.91
N PRO A 45 -10.83 -15.63 11.02
CA PRO A 45 -10.57 -15.03 12.33
C PRO A 45 -9.39 -14.06 12.40
N VAL A 46 -8.35 -14.25 11.58
CA VAL A 46 -7.17 -13.36 11.52
C VAL A 46 -7.56 -11.98 10.98
N CYS A 47 -8.31 -11.91 9.88
CA CYS A 47 -8.72 -10.62 9.32
C CYS A 47 -9.85 -9.94 10.09
N MET A 48 -10.59 -10.71 10.88
CA MET A 48 -11.56 -10.17 11.82
C MET A 48 -10.92 -9.73 13.14
N GLY A 49 -9.60 -9.88 13.31
CA GLY A 49 -8.89 -9.45 14.51
C GLY A 49 -9.25 -10.24 15.77
N LEU A 50 -9.66 -11.51 15.64
CA LEU A 50 -10.03 -12.33 16.79
C LEU A 50 -8.79 -12.74 17.61
N PRO A 51 -8.86 -12.69 18.96
CA PRO A 51 -7.69 -12.70 19.85
C PRO A 51 -6.90 -14.03 19.88
N SER A 52 -7.44 -15.13 19.35
CA SER A 52 -6.80 -16.46 19.39
C SER A 52 -6.04 -16.83 18.11
N ARG A 53 -5.87 -15.90 17.16
CA ARG A 53 -5.43 -16.22 15.79
C ARG A 53 -4.33 -15.28 15.32
N PHE A 54 -3.21 -15.88 14.92
CA PHE A 54 -2.03 -15.18 14.42
C PHE A 54 -1.97 -15.24 12.89
N GLY A 55 -1.65 -14.11 12.25
CA GLY A 55 -1.40 -14.03 10.81
C GLY A 55 0.05 -14.33 10.47
N TYR A 56 0.30 -14.98 9.35
CA TYR A 56 1.65 -15.25 8.85
C TYR A 56 1.75 -14.76 7.41
N VAL A 57 2.89 -14.21 7.03
CA VAL A 57 3.08 -13.66 5.69
C VAL A 57 3.01 -14.80 4.66
N VAL A 58 2.03 -14.74 3.77
CA VAL A 58 1.84 -15.73 2.68
C VAL A 58 2.06 -15.13 1.29
N VAL A 59 2.13 -13.81 1.19
CA VAL A 59 2.38 -13.13 -0.08
C VAL A 59 3.87 -12.96 -0.34
N ASN A 60 4.27 -13.19 -1.59
CA ASN A 60 5.62 -12.88 -2.03
C ASN A 60 5.76 -11.37 -2.30
N VAL A 61 6.79 -10.75 -1.75
CA VAL A 61 7.06 -9.31 -1.89
C VAL A 61 7.66 -8.91 -3.25
N TYR A 62 7.80 -9.85 -4.18
CA TYR A 62 8.38 -9.62 -5.50
C TYR A 62 7.64 -8.55 -6.30
N LEU A 63 6.30 -8.54 -6.29
CA LEU A 63 5.50 -7.51 -6.98
C LEU A 63 5.78 -6.10 -6.41
N SER A 64 5.92 -6.00 -5.09
CA SER A 64 6.30 -4.73 -4.44
C SER A 64 7.72 -4.30 -4.82
N ARG A 65 8.67 -5.24 -4.93
CA ARG A 65 10.03 -4.97 -5.42
C ARG A 65 10.05 -4.47 -6.86
N ILE A 66 9.23 -5.04 -7.76
CA ILE A 66 9.11 -4.55 -9.13
C ILE A 66 8.59 -3.11 -9.14
N CYS A 67 7.55 -2.80 -8.35
CA CYS A 67 7.04 -1.43 -8.25
C CYS A 67 8.13 -0.44 -7.83
N GLY A 68 8.96 -0.81 -6.84
CA GLY A 68 10.11 0.00 -6.43
C GLY A 68 11.13 0.23 -7.55
N PHE A 69 11.41 -0.80 -8.36
CA PHE A 69 12.31 -0.69 -9.51
C PHE A 69 11.74 0.22 -10.61
N VAL A 70 10.47 0.02 -10.99
CA VAL A 70 9.78 0.80 -12.05
C VAL A 70 9.64 2.28 -11.67
N LEU A 71 9.42 2.56 -10.39
CA LEU A 71 9.34 3.93 -9.88
C LEU A 71 10.71 4.55 -9.59
N HIS A 72 11.81 3.90 -9.98
CA HIS A 72 13.20 4.38 -9.82
C HIS A 72 13.60 4.69 -8.36
N TRP A 73 13.02 4.00 -7.38
CA TRP A 73 13.37 4.21 -5.96
C TRP A 73 14.80 3.78 -5.61
N CYS A 74 15.42 2.91 -6.41
CA CYS A 74 16.77 2.39 -6.14
C CYS A 74 17.90 3.27 -6.69
N SER A 75 17.66 4.12 -7.69
CA SER A 75 18.70 4.92 -8.34
C SER A 75 19.02 6.25 -7.64
N GLN A 76 18.34 6.59 -6.54
CA GLN A 76 18.57 7.83 -5.79
C GLN A 76 19.61 7.71 -4.66
N PHE A 77 20.28 6.56 -4.51
CA PHE A 77 21.31 6.32 -3.46
C PHE A 77 22.74 6.19 -4.02
N LEU A 78 22.95 6.43 -5.33
CA LEU A 78 24.26 6.36 -5.99
C LEU A 78 24.65 7.69 -6.69
N ALA A 79 24.10 8.82 -6.26
CA ALA A 79 24.53 10.15 -6.65
C ALA A 79 24.95 10.96 -5.43
#